data_AF-A0A2P5AYV0-F1
#
_entry.id   AF-A0A2P5AYV0-F1
#
_cell.length_a   1.000
_cell.length_b   1.000
_cell.length_c   1.000
_cell.angle_alpha   90.00
_cell.angle_beta   90.00
_cell.angle_gamma   90.00
#
_symmetry.space_group_name_H-M   'P 1'
#
loop_
_entity.id
_entity.type
_entity.pdbx_description
1 polymer ?
#
loop_
_entity_poly.entity_id
_entity_poly.type
_entity_poly.pdbx_seq_one_letter_code
_entity_poly.pdbx_strand_id
1 'polypeptide(L)' 'LSQRLHLIAIKQVEILEEDGRLETIKKITFSEAWSSFNKVKHKVNATDKDNFSHSYGLIEGDDLSDKVKKISYETKFK' A
#
# COMPACT_ATOMS: atom_id res chain seq x y z
N LEU A 1 10.92 2.00 -16.71
CA LEU A 1 9.66 1.42 -17.25
C LEU A 1 8.64 1.12 -16.14
N SER A 2 9.01 0.42 -15.06
CA SER A 2 8.12 0.17 -13.88
C SER A 2 7.57 1.45 -13.22
N GLN A 3 8.39 2.49 -13.02
CA GLN A 3 7.93 3.76 -12.40
C GLN A 3 6.95 4.56 -13.26
N ARG A 4 6.94 4.38 -14.59
CA ARG A 4 6.00 5.09 -15.49
C ARG A 4 4.62 4.42 -15.53
N LEU A 5 4.54 3.12 -15.26
CA LEU A 5 3.27 2.38 -15.19
C LEU A 5 2.43 2.81 -13.96
N HIS A 6 3.11 3.25 -12.88
CA HIS A 6 2.47 3.72 -11.66
C HIS A 6 1.61 4.98 -11.84
N LEU A 7 1.98 5.87 -12.77
CA LEU A 7 1.33 7.17 -12.97
C LEU A 7 -0.05 7.09 -13.64
N ILE A 8 -0.33 6.03 -14.40
CA ILE A 8 -1.63 5.85 -15.08
C ILE A 8 -2.65 5.10 -14.22
N ALA A 9 -2.20 4.27 -13.26
CA ALA A 9 -3.06 3.51 -12.38
C ALA A 9 -3.42 4.25 -11.09
N ILE A 10 -2.56 5.12 -10.59
CA ILE A 10 -2.76 5.84 -9.32
C ILE A 10 -3.17 7.28 -9.60
N LYS A 11 -4.37 7.66 -9.16
CA LYS A 11 -4.87 9.03 -9.26
C LYS A 11 -4.30 9.91 -8.14
N GLN A 12 -4.18 9.37 -6.93
CA GLN A 12 -3.72 10.14 -5.77
C GLN A 12 -3.15 9.24 -4.68
N VAL A 13 -2.12 9.73 -3.99
CA VAL A 13 -1.61 9.15 -2.73
C VAL A 13 -1.66 10.21 -1.65
N GLU A 14 -2.34 9.92 -0.55
CA GLU A 14 -2.40 10.75 0.65
C GLU A 14 -1.67 10.02 1.79
N ILE A 15 -0.81 10.72 2.51
CA ILE A 15 -0.24 10.22 3.78
C ILE A 15 -1.20 10.66 4.88
N LEU A 16 -1.83 9.70 5.57
CA LEU A 16 -2.82 9.98 6.62
C LEU A 16 -2.17 10.08 8.00
N GLU A 17 -1.15 9.25 8.25
CA GLU A 17 -0.38 9.23 9.49
C GLU A 17 1.10 9.07 9.14
N GLU A 18 1.93 10.00 9.62
CA GLU A 18 3.36 10.04 9.33
C GLU A 18 4.15 9.98 10.65
N ASP A 19 4.45 8.77 11.13
CA ASP A 19 5.33 8.56 12.29
C ASP A 19 6.74 8.12 11.83
N GLY A 20 7.36 8.96 11.01
CA GLY A 20 8.81 8.95 10.76
C GLY A 20 9.43 7.76 10.00
N ARG A 21 8.78 6.59 9.86
CA ARG A 21 9.14 5.46 8.95
C ARG A 21 8.32 4.18 9.17
N LEU A 22 7.89 3.91 10.40
CA LEU A 22 7.07 2.75 10.76
C LEU A 22 5.62 3.20 10.93
N GLU A 23 4.69 2.27 10.76
CA GLU A 23 3.26 2.50 10.96
C GLU A 23 2.63 3.56 10.03
N THR A 24 3.37 4.10 9.05
CA THR A 24 2.86 5.09 8.10
C THR A 24 1.65 4.53 7.36
N ILE A 25 0.53 5.26 7.43
CA ILE A 25 -0.69 4.93 6.71
C ILE A 25 -0.79 5.78 5.46
N LYS A 26 -0.85 5.13 4.30
CA LYS A 26 -1.05 5.76 3.00
C LYS A 26 -2.39 5.35 2.44
N LYS A 27 -3.17 6.33 2.01
CA LYS A 27 -4.39 6.11 1.25
C LYS A 27 -4.09 6.30 -0.23
N ILE A 28 -4.39 5.30 -1.03
CA ILE A 28 -4.16 5.30 -2.47
C ILE A 28 -5.54 5.30 -3.14
N THR A 29 -5.76 6.27 -4.03
CA THR A 29 -6.93 6.33 -4.90
C THR A 29 -6.49 5.94 -6.30
N PHE A 30 -7.12 4.93 -6.87
CA PHE A 30 -6.81 4.45 -8.21
C PHE A 30 -7.56 5.24 -9.29
N SER A 31 -7.06 5.21 -10.51
CA SER A 31 -7.78 5.74 -11.67
C SER A 31 -8.85 4.74 -12.11
N GLU A 32 -10.02 5.26 -12.45
CA GLU A 32 -11.17 4.46 -12.94
C GLU A 32 -10.83 3.67 -14.22
N ALA A 33 -9.81 4.10 -14.95
CA ALA A 33 -9.35 3.43 -16.17
C ALA A 33 -8.58 2.12 -15.91
N TRP A 34 -8.07 1.89 -14.69
CA TRP A 34 -7.19 0.75 -14.38
C TRP A 34 -7.73 -0.20 -13.33
N SER A 35 -8.69 0.22 -12.50
CA SER A 35 -9.15 -0.57 -11.36
C SER A 35 -10.64 -0.40 -11.14
N SER A 36 -11.35 -1.51 -10.92
CA SER A 36 -12.71 -1.52 -10.37
C SER A 36 -12.75 -1.12 -8.90
N PHE A 37 -11.59 -1.13 -8.23
CA PHE A 37 -11.40 -0.73 -6.84
C PHE A 37 -11.07 0.74 -6.75
N ASN A 38 -11.83 1.47 -5.93
CA ASN A 38 -11.72 2.93 -5.89
C ASN A 38 -10.57 3.40 -5.00
N LYS A 39 -10.44 2.85 -3.78
CA LYS A 39 -9.52 3.35 -2.75
C LYS A 39 -9.03 2.23 -1.86
N VAL A 40 -7.78 2.34 -1.43
CA VAL A 40 -7.18 1.42 -0.44
C VAL A 40 -6.39 2.19 0.61
N LYS A 41 -6.26 1.62 1.81
CA LYS A 41 -5.29 2.07 2.83
C LYS A 41 -4.23 1.00 3.04
N HIS A 42 -2.98 1.41 2.83
CA HIS A 42 -1.80 0.63 3.13
C HIS A 42 -1.15 1.14 4.40
N LYS A 43 -0.71 0.21 5.25
CA LYS A 43 0.09 0.50 6.43
C LYS A 43 1.46 -0.16 6.29
N VAL A 44 2.53 0.60 6.48
CA VAL A 44 3.89 0.04 6.58
C VAL A 44 4.01 -0.63 7.94
N ASN A 45 4.25 -1.94 7.97
CA ASN A 45 4.38 -2.69 9.23
C ASN A 45 5.84 -2.75 9.69
N ALA A 46 6.80 -2.89 8.77
CA ALA A 46 8.23 -2.89 9.11
C ALA A 46 9.09 -2.50 7.91
N THR A 47 10.23 -1.88 8.21
CA THR A 47 11.32 -1.67 7.26
C THR A 47 12.62 -2.05 7.95
N ASP A 48 13.30 -3.06 7.42
CA ASP A 48 14.60 -3.50 7.91
C ASP A 48 15.63 -3.27 6.81
N LYS A 49 16.51 -2.29 7.04
CA LYS A 49 17.54 -1.93 6.08
C LYS A 49 18.70 -2.93 6.07
N ASP A 50 18.99 -3.56 7.20
CA ASP A 50 20.11 -4.48 7.33
C ASP A 50 19.80 -5.80 6.63
N ASN A 51 18.53 -6.22 6.67
CA ASN A 51 18.03 -7.42 5.99
C ASN A 51 17.34 -7.14 4.64
N PHE A 52 17.44 -5.89 4.13
CA PHE A 52 16.80 -5.45 2.88
C PHE A 52 15.34 -5.92 2.74
N SER A 53 14.58 -5.81 3.83
CA SER A 53 13.20 -6.30 3.91
C SER A 53 12.21 -5.17 4.19
N HIS A 54 11.03 -5.31 3.59
CA HIS A 54 9.94 -4.35 3.76
C HIS A 54 8.62 -5.10 3.85
N SER A 55 7.79 -4.76 4.84
CA SER A 55 6.46 -5.34 4.98
C SER A 55 5.39 -4.26 5.08
N TYR A 56 4.28 -4.49 4.39
CA TYR A 56 3.13 -3.61 4.35
C TYR A 56 1.84 -4.42 4.42
N GLY A 57 0.75 -3.80 4.85
CA GLY A 57 -0.55 -4.44 4.90
C GLY A 57 -1.65 -3.58 4.31
N LEU A 58 -2.55 -4.21 3.57
CA LEU A 58 -3.84 -3.64 3.17
C LEU A 58 -4.79 -3.74 4.36
N ILE A 59 -5.22 -2.60 4.89
CA ILE A 59 -6.09 -2.52 6.09
C ILE A 59 -7.47 -1.93 5.78
N GLU A 60 -7.65 -1.36 4.59
CA GLU A 60 -8.93 -0.89 4.06
C GLU A 60 -8.90 -1.02 2.53
N GLY A 61 -9.99 -1.45 1.92
CA GLY A 61 -10.13 -1.61 0.47
C GLY A 61 -11.25 -2.59 0.12
N ASP A 62 -11.81 -2.51 -1.09
CA ASP A 62 -12.98 -3.34 -1.44
C ASP A 62 -12.64 -4.86 -1.55
N ASP A 63 -11.35 -5.21 -1.57
CA ASP A 63 -10.87 -6.60 -1.44
C ASP A 63 -11.00 -7.16 -0.01
N LEU A 64 -11.20 -6.31 0.99
CA LEU A 64 -11.43 -6.72 2.38
C LEU A 64 -12.91 -6.98 2.62
N SER A 65 -13.21 -7.91 3.52
CA SER A 65 -14.58 -8.28 3.90
C SER A 65 -14.65 -8.49 5.41
N ASP A 66 -15.85 -8.68 5.95
CA ASP A 66 -16.04 -8.96 7.39
C ASP A 66 -15.20 -10.16 7.88
N LYS A 67 -14.89 -11.10 6.97
CA LYS A 67 -14.07 -12.29 7.23
C LYS A 67 -12.58 -12.05 7.00
N VAL A 68 -12.21 -11.11 6.12
CA VAL A 68 -10.81 -10.80 5.76
C VAL A 68 -10.50 -9.36 6.15
N LYS A 69 -9.88 -9.18 7.32
CA LYS A 69 -9.64 -7.87 7.92
C LYS A 69 -8.33 -7.20 7.49
N LYS A 70 -7.36 -7.98 7.01
CA LYS A 70 -6.04 -7.48 6.59
C LYS A 70 -5.40 -8.46 5.63
N ILE A 71 -4.73 -7.93 4.61
CA ILE A 71 -3.79 -8.69 3.79
C ILE A 71 -2.39 -8.16 4.10
N SER A 72 -1.42 -9.05 4.35
CA SER A 72 -0.04 -8.66 4.66
C SER A 72 0.90 -9.15 3.59
N TYR A 73 1.83 -8.29 3.18
CA TYR A 73 2.86 -8.56 2.20
C TYR A 73 4.23 -8.33 2.83
N GLU A 74 5.15 -9.25 2.60
CA GLU A 74 6.55 -9.11 2.96
C GLU A 74 7.38 -9.27 1.69
N THR A 75 8.28 -8.34 1.45
CA THR A 75 9.23 -8.36 0.33
C THR A 75 10.63 -8.33 0.89
N LYS A 76 11.46 -9.28 0.46
CA LYS A 76 12.91 -9.33 0.74
C LYS A 76 13.65 -9.17 -0.57
N PHE A 77 14.53 -8.17 -0.65
CA PHE A 77 15.40 -7.97 -1.78
C PHE A 77 16.70 -8.74 -1.53
N LYS A 78 17.07 -9.62 -2.47
CA LYS A 78 18.34 -10.36 -2.48
C LYS A 78 19.23 -9.84 -3.60
#